data_AF-A0A7C4F907-F1
#
_entry.id   AF-A0A7C4F907-F1
#
_cell.length_a   1.000
_cell.length_b   1.000
_cell.length_c   1.000
_cell.angle_alpha   90.00
_cell.angle_beta   90.00
_cell.angle_gamma   90.00
#
_symmetry.space_group_name_H-M   'P 1'
#
loop_
_entity.id
_entity.type
_entity.pdbx_description
1 polymer ?
#
loop_
_entity_poly.entity_id
_entity_poly.type
_entity_poly.pdbx_seq_one_letter_code
_entity_poly.pdbx_strand_id
1 'polypeptide(L)' 'MLSDGAPYYKASCRILNLKHGLYSSEIRNLMERIVQLRIDKLFDNYILCIKDKCDEGHEENLLKSIMIMLMKHG' A
#
# COMPACT_ATOMS: atom_id res chain seq x y z
N MET A 1 10.74 12.98 -12.31
CA MET A 1 10.06 12.06 -11.38
C MET A 1 10.20 12.61 -9.97
N LEU A 2 9.11 12.67 -9.21
CA LEU A 2 9.11 13.06 -7.79
C LEU A 2 8.95 11.81 -6.91
N SER A 3 9.69 11.73 -5.80
CA SER A 3 9.57 10.66 -4.82
C SER A 3 9.91 11.13 -3.39
N ASP A 4 9.81 10.22 -2.42
CA ASP A 4 10.25 10.43 -1.03
C ASP A 4 11.78 10.58 -0.87
N GLY A 5 12.55 10.08 -1.84
CA GLY A 5 14.00 10.21 -1.89
C GLY A 5 14.75 8.90 -1.62
N ALA A 6 14.06 7.76 -1.56
CA ALA A 6 14.70 6.47 -1.38
C ALA A 6 15.79 6.21 -2.45
N PRO A 7 16.94 5.59 -2.10
CA PRO A 7 18.11 5.51 -2.98
C PRO A 7 17.83 4.86 -4.34
N TYR A 8 16.93 3.88 -4.39
CA TYR A 8 16.58 3.17 -5.62
C TYR A 8 15.89 4.08 -6.65
N TYR A 9 15.08 5.07 -6.24
CA TYR A 9 14.48 6.02 -7.19
C TYR A 9 15.53 6.87 -7.90
N LYS A 10 16.55 7.31 -7.17
CA LYS A 10 17.64 8.11 -7.73
C LYS A 10 18.47 7.29 -8.70
N ALA A 11 18.76 6.02 -8.36
CA ALA A 11 19.46 5.09 -9.25
C ALA A 11 18.66 4.84 -10.54
N SER A 12 17.36 4.54 -10.42
CA SER A 12 16.48 4.32 -11.58
C SER A 12 16.35 5.56 -12.47
N CYS A 13 16.18 6.75 -11.88
CA CYS A 13 16.10 8.00 -12.65
C CYS A 13 17.38 8.26 -13.44
N ARG A 14 18.56 7.95 -12.86
CA ARG A 14 19.84 8.09 -13.56
C ARG A 14 19.94 7.16 -14.76
N ILE A 15 19.52 5.91 -14.62
CA ILE A 15 19.52 4.91 -15.72
C ILE A 15 18.58 5.37 -16.85
N LEU A 16 17.42 5.91 -16.49
CA LEU A 16 16.39 6.33 -17.45
C LEU A 16 16.60 7.76 -17.99
N ASN A 17 17.70 8.43 -17.63
CA ASN A 17 17.97 9.82 -17.97
C ASN A 17 16.82 10.79 -17.59
N LEU A 18 16.19 10.55 -16.44
CA LEU A 18 15.10 11.36 -15.90
C LEU A 18 15.62 12.28 -14.79
N LYS A 19 15.11 13.52 -14.75
CA LYS A 19 15.34 14.41 -13.62
C LYS A 19 14.59 13.89 -12.39
N HIS A 20 15.32 13.63 -11.32
CA HIS A 20 14.77 13.24 -10.02
C HIS A 20 14.56 14.48 -9.13
N GLY A 21 13.45 14.52 -8.42
CA GLY A 21 13.13 15.54 -7.43
C GLY A 21 12.43 14.92 -6.23
N LEU A 22 12.39 15.66 -5.13
CA LEU A 22 11.73 15.24 -3.90
C LEU A 22 10.30 15.79 -3.85
N TYR A 23 9.41 15.09 -3.19
CA TYR A 23 8.11 15.63 -2.84
C TYR A 23 8.25 16.87 -1.93
N SER A 24 7.37 17.85 -2.12
CA SER A 24 7.06 18.79 -1.03
C SER A 24 6.24 18.08 0.05
N SER A 25 6.14 18.67 1.24
CA SER A 25 5.30 18.15 2.33
C SER A 25 3.86 17.87 1.89
N GLU A 26 3.29 18.77 1.12
CA GLU A 26 1.90 18.71 0.66
C GLU A 26 1.69 17.54 -0.29
N ILE A 27 2.60 17.38 -1.26
CA ILE A 27 2.52 16.29 -2.24
C ILE A 27 2.76 14.94 -1.57
N ARG A 28 3.70 14.86 -0.61
CA ARG A 28 3.92 13.63 0.15
C ARG A 28 2.66 13.20 0.90
N ASN A 29 2.04 14.12 1.64
CA ASN A 29 0.82 13.85 2.39
C ASN A 29 -0.35 13.43 1.47
N LEU A 30 -0.45 14.03 0.28
CA LEU A 30 -1.45 13.64 -0.72
C LEU A 30 -1.20 12.21 -1.22
N MET A 31 0.04 11.86 -1.58
CA MET A 31 0.39 10.53 -2.05
C MET A 31 0.12 9.46 -0.98
N GLU A 32 0.48 9.72 0.28
CA GLU A 32 0.21 8.82 1.40
C GLU A 32 -1.29 8.57 1.57
N ARG A 33 -2.12 9.63 1.50
CA ARG A 33 -3.58 9.49 1.54
C ARG A 33 -4.13 8.69 0.38
N ILE A 34 -3.60 8.86 -0.83
CA ILE A 34 -4.02 8.09 -2.01
C ILE A 34 -3.70 6.59 -1.80
N VAL A 35 -2.51 6.28 -1.30
CA VAL A 35 -2.11 4.89 -1.01
C VAL A 35 -2.99 4.31 0.09
N GLN A 36 -3.23 5.04 1.18
CA GLN A 36 -4.14 4.63 2.25
C GLN A 36 -5.54 4.33 1.71
N LEU A 37 -6.15 5.25 0.93
CA LEU A 37 -7.47 5.01 0.33
C LEU A 37 -7.50 3.77 -0.57
N ARG A 38 -6.42 3.50 -1.31
CA ARG A 38 -6.33 2.30 -2.15
C ARG A 38 -6.23 1.04 -1.30
N ILE A 39 -5.43 1.08 -0.24
CA ILE A 39 -5.28 -0.02 0.71
C ILE A 39 -6.60 -0.26 1.42
N ASP A 40 -7.23 0.76 2.00
CA ASP A 40 -8.52 0.67 2.67
C ASP A 40 -9.57 0.09 1.73
N LYS A 41 -9.64 0.55 0.47
CA LYS A 41 -10.54 -0.05 -0.52
C LYS A 41 -10.19 -1.50 -0.84
N LEU A 42 -8.92 -1.88 -0.89
CA LEU A 42 -8.54 -3.29 -1.05
C LEU A 42 -9.01 -4.08 0.16
N PHE A 43 -8.75 -3.62 1.37
CA PHE A 43 -9.22 -4.23 2.60
C PHE A 43 -10.75 -4.31 2.63
N ASP A 44 -11.51 -3.29 2.29
CA ASP A 44 -12.98 -3.35 2.20
C ASP A 44 -13.47 -4.39 1.18
N ASN A 45 -12.71 -4.63 0.10
CA ASN A 45 -13.05 -5.65 -0.90
C ASN A 45 -12.60 -7.06 -0.49
N TYR A 46 -11.55 -7.19 0.33
CA TYR A 46 -11.04 -8.48 0.83
C TYR A 46 -11.71 -8.90 2.14
N ILE A 47 -12.11 -7.94 2.97
CA ILE A 47 -12.91 -8.09 4.18
C ILE A 47 -14.38 -8.10 3.74
N LEU A 48 -14.75 -9.14 2.99
CA LEU A 48 -16.14 -9.44 2.63
C LEU A 48 -17.01 -9.72 3.87
N CYS A 49 -16.40 -9.89 5.04
CA CYS A 49 -17.07 -10.13 6.32
C CYS A 49 -18.06 -9.01 6.72
N ILE A 50 -17.86 -7.76 6.30
CA ILE A 50 -18.74 -6.66 6.76
C ILE A 50 -20.10 -6.67 6.04
N LYS A 51 -20.24 -7.30 4.86
CA LYS A 51 -21.36 -7.00 3.95
C LYS A 51 -22.48 -8.01 3.82
N ASP A 52 -22.31 -9.28 4.21
CA ASP A 52 -23.42 -10.23 4.48
C ASP A 52 -22.85 -11.62 4.82
N LYS A 53 -23.31 -12.22 5.94
CA LYS A 53 -22.95 -13.58 6.41
C LYS A 53 -21.50 -13.79 6.86
N CYS A 54 -21.04 -13.01 7.84
CA CYS A 54 -19.82 -13.36 8.57
C CYS A 54 -20.14 -14.32 9.71
N ASP A 55 -19.49 -15.49 9.71
CA ASP A 55 -19.42 -16.40 10.85
C ASP A 55 -17.99 -16.44 11.39
N GLU A 56 -17.80 -16.99 12.60
CA GLU A 56 -16.49 -17.05 13.27
C GLU A 56 -15.41 -17.74 12.41
N GLY A 57 -15.80 -18.69 11.56
CA GLY A 57 -14.90 -19.37 10.64
C GLY A 57 -14.40 -18.48 9.50
N HIS A 58 -15.22 -17.54 9.02
CA HIS A 58 -14.81 -16.56 8.02
C HIS A 58 -13.81 -15.55 8.59
N GLU A 59 -14.02 -15.08 9.82
CA GLU A 59 -13.11 -14.13 10.50
C GLU A 59 -11.73 -14.74 10.73
N GLU A 60 -11.65 -15.97 11.25
CA GLU A 60 -10.38 -16.66 11.47
C GLU A 60 -9.57 -16.87 10.18
N ASN A 61 -10.25 -17.22 9.09
CA ASN A 61 -9.60 -17.49 7.81
C ASN A 61 -9.08 -16.21 7.15
N LEU A 62 -9.80 -15.10 7.31
CA LEU A 62 -9.35 -13.79 6.89
C LEU A 62 -8.13 -13.33 7.70
N LEU A 63 -8.17 -13.48 9.03
CA LEU A 63 -7.05 -13.16 9.92
C LEU A 63 -5.79 -13.96 9.55
N LYS A 64 -5.93 -15.28 9.34
CA LYS A 64 -4.84 -16.16 8.85
C LYS A 64 -4.30 -15.69 7.50
N SER A 65 -5.16 -15.28 6.57
CA SER A 65 -4.75 -14.80 5.24
C SER A 65 -3.98 -13.49 5.32
N ILE A 66 -4.41 -12.55 6.17
CA ILE A 66 -3.68 -11.30 6.45
C ILE A 66 -2.32 -11.60 7.09
N MET A 67 -2.27 -12.49 8.09
CA MET A 67 -1.02 -12.89 8.74
C MET A 67 -0.05 -13.55 7.74
N ILE A 68 -0.52 -14.39 6.83
CA ILE A 68 0.30 -15.01 5.78
C ILE A 68 0.86 -13.94 4.82
N MET A 69 0.05 -12.95 4.44
CA MET A 69 0.53 -11.85 3.60
C MET A 69 1.62 -11.02 4.31
N LEU A 70 1.43 -10.72 5.60
CA LEU A 70 2.41 -9.96 6.38
C LEU A 70 3.71 -10.75 6.62
N MET A 71 3.63 -12.05 6.86
CA MET A 71 4.81 -12.90 7.10
C MET A 71 5.60 -13.25 5.83
N LYS A 72 5.02 -13.11 4.64
CA LYS A 72 5.72 -13.35 3.36
C LYS A 72 6.48 -12.13 2.83
N HIS A 73 6.27 -10.95 3.41
CA HIS A 73 6.84 -9.68 2.95
C HIS A 73 7.69 -8.95 4.01
N GLY A 74 7.96 -9.57 5.16
CA GLY A 74 8.95 -9.13 6.16
C GLY A 74 10.22 -9.97 6.10
#